data_AF-A0A1G1WBI8-F1
#
_entry.id   AF-A0A1G1WBI8-F1
#
_cell.length_a   1.000
_cell.length_b   1.000
_cell.length_c   1.000
_cell.angle_alpha   90.00
_cell.angle_beta   90.00
_cell.angle_gamma   90.00
#
_symmetry.space_group_name_H-M   'P 1'
#
loop_
_entity.id
_entity.type
_entity.pdbx_description
1 polymer ?
#
loop_
_entity_poly.entity_id
_entity_poly.type
_entity_poly.pdbx_seq_one_letter_code
_entity_poly.pdbx_strand_id
1 'polypeptide(L)'
;MEVLKAQAVAARSYAIKRGSPICPSQACQVMKKEINSSAWQQAVDATRGWVLTGGSGSFQYSSTAGGYLNTSGWDTTSRTRSTWPAGSYESIAGSPWFYKGWYVDLAYVRGDFRRTCGRTHPWLTQKEFTDLLNAWVVYTKGTSTEKSRVSPVDTACWGGDPYSISEMKSRANQLGGSYNNVYAVAVSYSNGGFTSSVALSTDRGSFAIDGPTFKDIFNLRAPARISIRSPLFNIEKK
;
A
#
# COMPACT_ATOMS: atom_id res chain seq x y z
N MET A 1 -11.52 21.11 -16.41
CA MET A 1 -10.73 22.36 -16.34
C MET A 1 -10.28 22.66 -14.91
N GLU A 2 -11.19 22.74 -13.93
CA GLU A 2 -10.83 23.13 -12.56
C GLU A 2 -9.76 22.24 -11.88
N VAL A 3 -9.77 20.92 -12.13
CA VAL A 3 -8.71 20.02 -11.63
C VAL A 3 -7.32 20.39 -12.19
N LEU A 4 -7.24 20.82 -13.45
CA LEU A 4 -5.98 21.25 -14.06
C LEU A 4 -5.50 22.57 -13.47
N LYS A 5 -6.41 23.51 -13.20
CA LYS A 5 -6.11 24.77 -12.53
C LYS A 5 -5.58 24.52 -11.11
N ALA A 6 -6.25 23.67 -10.34
CA ALA A 6 -5.80 23.28 -9.00
C ALA A 6 -4.40 22.66 -9.03
N GLN A 7 -4.14 21.75 -9.97
CA GLN A 7 -2.82 21.13 -10.15
C GLN A 7 -1.74 22.17 -10.53
N ALA A 8 -2.06 23.13 -11.40
CA ALA A 8 -1.13 24.20 -11.79
C ALA A 8 -0.76 25.11 -10.60
N VAL A 9 -1.74 25.49 -9.80
CA VAL A 9 -1.53 26.30 -8.58
C VAL A 9 -0.71 25.53 -7.54
N ALA A 10 -1.01 24.25 -7.30
CA ALA A 10 -0.25 23.41 -6.38
C ALA A 10 1.22 23.24 -6.81
N ALA A 11 1.46 22.94 -8.10
CA ALA A 11 2.81 22.81 -8.65
C ALA A 11 3.62 24.12 -8.54
N ARG A 12 3.00 25.27 -8.83
CA ARG A 12 3.65 26.58 -8.68
C ARG A 12 4.01 26.87 -7.22
N SER A 13 3.08 26.60 -6.31
CA SER A 13 3.27 26.81 -4.87
C SER A 13 4.41 25.94 -4.33
N TYR A 14 4.45 24.67 -4.75
CA TYR A 14 5.54 23.75 -4.43
C TYR A 14 6.90 24.25 -4.93
N ALA A 15 6.99 24.69 -6.19
CA ALA A 15 8.22 25.21 -6.78
C ALA A 15 8.76 26.42 -6.02
N ILE A 16 7.88 27.38 -5.67
CA ILE A 16 8.26 28.58 -4.92
C ILE A 16 8.74 28.22 -3.52
N LYS A 17 8.00 27.38 -2.77
CA LYS A 17 8.41 27.02 -1.41
C LYS A 17 9.71 26.23 -1.38
N ARG A 18 9.92 25.34 -2.35
CA ARG A 18 11.15 24.54 -2.42
C ARG A 18 12.40 25.42 -2.54
N GLY A 19 12.29 26.61 -3.14
CA GLY A 19 13.38 27.58 -3.24
C GLY A 19 14.60 27.11 -4.06
N SER A 20 14.51 25.95 -4.72
CA SER A 20 15.55 25.35 -5.55
C SER A 20 14.94 24.68 -6.78
N PRO A 21 15.69 24.54 -7.89
CA PRO A 21 15.19 23.91 -9.10
C PRO A 21 14.60 22.51 -8.85
N ILE A 22 13.47 22.22 -9.51
CA ILE A 22 12.86 20.89 -9.45
C ILE A 22 13.64 19.94 -10.35
N CYS A 23 14.20 18.89 -9.77
CA CYS A 23 14.87 17.85 -10.54
C CYS A 23 13.87 17.03 -11.35
N PRO A 24 14.05 16.83 -12.67
CA PRO A 24 13.12 16.07 -13.51
C PRO A 24 13.34 14.56 -13.36
N SER A 25 13.24 14.04 -12.13
CA SER A 25 13.47 12.63 -11.80
C SER A 25 12.45 12.12 -10.78
N GLN A 26 12.44 10.81 -10.56
CA GLN A 26 11.61 10.17 -9.52
C GLN A 26 11.95 10.63 -8.09
N ALA A 27 13.13 11.25 -7.88
CA ALA A 27 13.51 11.83 -6.59
C ALA A 27 12.82 13.19 -6.33
N CYS A 28 12.32 13.87 -7.36
CA CYS A 28 11.51 15.08 -7.20
C CYS A 28 10.18 14.96 -7.96
N GLN A 29 10.12 15.44 -9.21
CA GLN A 29 8.94 15.34 -10.04
C GLN A 29 9.35 14.88 -11.43
N VAL A 30 8.73 13.81 -11.90
CA VAL A 30 8.92 13.36 -13.28
C VAL A 30 8.20 14.36 -14.19
N MET A 31 8.95 14.94 -15.11
CA MET A 31 8.44 15.94 -16.05
C MET A 31 8.48 15.39 -17.47
N LYS A 32 7.38 15.57 -18.20
CA LYS A 32 7.37 15.36 -19.65
C LYS A 32 8.07 16.55 -20.31
N LYS A 33 8.96 16.29 -21.27
CA LYS A 33 9.69 17.34 -22.01
C LYS A 33 8.90 17.95 -23.16
N GLU A 34 7.83 17.30 -23.59
CA GLU A 34 6.94 17.77 -24.65
C GLU A 34 5.93 18.78 -24.10
N ILE A 35 5.55 19.74 -24.95
CA ILE A 35 4.49 20.71 -24.63
C ILE A 35 3.16 19.96 -24.44
N ASN A 36 2.50 20.21 -23.31
CA ASN A 36 1.20 19.61 -22.98
C ASN A 36 0.07 20.16 -23.88
N SER A 37 -1.07 19.47 -23.89
CA SER A 37 -2.25 19.89 -24.63
C SER A 37 -2.73 21.29 -24.22
N SER A 38 -3.47 21.96 -25.12
CA SER A 38 -3.98 23.32 -24.93
C SER A 38 -4.74 23.54 -23.62
N ALA A 39 -5.44 22.51 -23.10
CA ALA A 39 -6.15 22.60 -21.83
C ALA A 39 -5.22 22.82 -20.61
N TRP A 40 -4.03 22.22 -20.59
CA TRP A 40 -3.06 22.45 -19.52
C TRP A 40 -2.48 23.85 -19.58
N GLN A 41 -2.19 24.35 -20.79
CA GLN A 41 -1.70 25.71 -21.00
C GLN A 41 -2.74 26.74 -20.55
N GLN A 42 -4.00 26.57 -20.96
CA GLN A 42 -5.12 27.39 -20.52
C GLN A 42 -5.27 27.40 -18.99
N ALA A 43 -5.10 26.25 -18.33
CA ALA A 43 -5.16 26.18 -16.87
C ALA A 43 -4.01 26.94 -16.19
N VAL A 44 -2.79 26.86 -16.74
CA VAL A 44 -1.62 27.60 -16.25
C VAL A 44 -1.81 29.10 -16.43
N ASP A 45 -2.28 29.53 -17.60
CA ASP A 45 -2.52 30.93 -17.93
C ASP A 45 -3.66 31.52 -17.10
N ALA A 46 -4.77 30.81 -16.98
CA ALA A 46 -5.92 31.24 -16.18
C ALA A 46 -5.60 31.36 -14.68
N THR A 47 -4.54 30.70 -14.20
CA THR A 47 -4.08 30.74 -12.80
C THR A 47 -2.73 31.44 -12.67
N ARG A 48 -2.35 32.28 -13.63
CA ARG A 48 -1.05 32.95 -13.63
C ARG A 48 -0.86 33.75 -12.33
N GLY A 49 0.27 33.52 -11.66
CA GLY A 49 0.62 34.17 -10.39
C GLY A 49 -0.12 33.64 -9.17
N TRP A 50 -1.11 32.74 -9.32
CA TRP A 50 -1.82 32.19 -8.18
C TRP A 50 -0.97 31.16 -7.46
N VAL A 51 -0.90 31.32 -6.13
CA VAL A 51 -0.19 30.44 -5.22
C VAL A 51 -1.05 30.21 -3.98
N LEU A 52 -0.86 29.06 -3.36
CA LEU A 52 -1.44 28.76 -2.06
C LEU A 52 -0.59 29.46 -0.98
N THR A 53 -1.24 30.18 -0.08
CA THR A 53 -0.63 30.80 1.09
C THR A 53 -1.19 30.13 2.36
N GLY A 54 -0.31 29.66 3.25
CA GLY A 54 -0.69 28.97 4.49
C GLY A 54 -0.69 27.42 4.45
N GLY A 55 -1.08 26.79 5.56
CA GLY A 55 -1.05 25.33 5.78
C GLY A 55 0.34 24.79 6.15
N SER A 56 0.51 23.45 6.08
CA SER A 56 1.85 22.82 6.21
C SER A 56 2.84 23.33 5.15
N GLY A 57 2.29 23.92 4.08
CA GLY A 57 2.94 24.47 2.91
C GLY A 57 3.69 23.43 2.08
N SER A 58 3.64 22.13 2.38
CA SER A 58 4.38 21.15 1.56
C SER A 58 3.82 21.03 0.14
N PHE A 59 2.57 21.48 -0.10
CA PHE A 59 1.85 21.48 -1.38
C PHE A 59 1.99 20.17 -2.17
N GLN A 60 2.07 19.07 -1.42
CA GLN A 60 2.16 17.72 -1.95
C GLN A 60 0.84 17.34 -2.61
N TYR A 61 0.93 16.57 -3.68
CA TYR A 61 -0.20 15.96 -4.35
C TYR A 61 0.18 14.53 -4.76
N SER A 62 -0.82 13.65 -4.84
CA SER A 62 -0.66 12.28 -5.28
C SER A 62 -1.77 11.91 -6.27
N SER A 63 -1.55 10.85 -7.04
CA SER A 63 -2.60 10.32 -7.93
C SER A 63 -3.75 9.68 -7.16
N THR A 64 -3.52 9.18 -5.95
CA THR A 64 -4.48 8.49 -5.09
C THR A 64 -4.01 8.68 -3.65
N ALA A 65 -4.90 9.09 -2.76
CA ALA A 65 -4.64 9.30 -1.34
C ALA A 65 -4.87 8.01 -0.52
N GLY A 66 -5.75 7.13 -0.99
CA GLY A 66 -6.14 5.93 -0.24
C GLY A 66 -7.12 6.25 0.90
N GLY A 67 -7.76 7.42 0.86
CA GLY A 67 -8.74 7.87 1.85
C GLY A 67 -8.17 8.55 3.11
N TYR A 68 -6.86 8.76 3.20
CA TYR A 68 -6.25 9.57 4.27
C TYR A 68 -4.99 10.30 3.79
N LEU A 69 -4.90 11.59 4.11
CA LEU A 69 -3.82 12.49 3.76
C LEU A 69 -3.02 12.91 5.00
N ASN A 70 -1.70 12.92 4.90
CA ASN A 70 -0.80 13.35 5.98
C ASN A 70 -0.99 14.82 6.39
N THR A 71 -1.46 15.69 5.49
CA THR A 71 -1.66 17.12 5.74
C THR A 71 -3.10 17.50 6.07
N SER A 72 -4.08 16.64 5.74
CA SER A 72 -5.51 17.01 5.76
C SER A 72 -6.40 15.97 6.44
N GLY A 73 -5.86 14.83 6.87
CA GLY A 73 -6.62 13.77 7.53
C GLY A 73 -7.49 12.97 6.56
N TRP A 74 -8.68 12.57 7.00
CA TRP A 74 -9.60 11.72 6.23
C TRP A 74 -10.05 12.37 4.93
N ASP A 75 -9.72 11.72 3.81
CA ASP A 75 -10.14 12.11 2.46
C ASP A 75 -11.43 11.38 2.09
N THR A 76 -12.47 11.66 2.87
CA THR A 76 -13.81 11.08 2.73
C THR A 76 -14.87 12.17 2.70
N THR A 77 -16.06 11.87 2.16
CA THR A 77 -17.18 12.82 2.11
C THR A 77 -17.61 13.32 3.49
N SER A 78 -17.41 12.52 4.54
CA SER A 78 -17.69 12.91 5.93
C SER A 78 -16.52 13.58 6.62
N ARG A 79 -15.32 13.62 6.01
CA ARG A 79 -14.04 14.02 6.64
C ARG A 79 -13.73 13.24 7.91
N THR A 80 -14.28 12.03 8.03
CA THR A 80 -14.03 11.13 9.16
C THR A 80 -13.80 9.71 8.66
N ARG A 81 -13.33 8.87 9.59
CA ARG A 81 -13.18 7.43 9.40
C ARG A 81 -14.49 6.71 9.07
N SER A 82 -15.63 7.19 9.55
CA SER A 82 -16.88 6.41 9.63
C SER A 82 -17.41 5.95 8.27
N THR A 83 -17.10 6.70 7.21
CA THR A 83 -17.52 6.37 5.84
C THR A 83 -16.42 5.68 5.05
N TRP A 84 -15.21 5.52 5.58
CA TRP A 84 -14.16 4.77 4.89
C TRP A 84 -14.49 3.26 4.92
N PRO A 85 -14.35 2.53 3.81
CA PRO A 85 -13.78 2.98 2.54
C PRO A 85 -14.79 3.58 1.55
N ALA A 86 -16.08 3.25 1.64
CA ALA A 86 -17.07 3.55 0.60
C ALA A 86 -17.24 5.05 0.28
N GLY A 87 -17.06 5.91 1.28
CA GLY A 87 -17.17 7.36 1.18
C GLY A 87 -15.84 8.07 0.89
N SER A 88 -14.75 7.36 0.59
CA SER A 88 -13.55 8.01 0.05
C SER A 88 -13.83 8.54 -1.36
N TYR A 89 -13.23 9.67 -1.72
CA TYR A 89 -13.45 10.24 -3.05
C TYR A 89 -12.99 9.31 -4.17
N GLU A 90 -11.94 8.50 -3.95
CA GLU A 90 -11.48 7.56 -4.96
C GLU A 90 -12.38 6.33 -5.08
N SER A 91 -13.03 5.89 -3.99
CA SER A 91 -14.06 4.84 -4.04
C SER A 91 -15.27 5.33 -4.82
N ILE A 92 -15.78 6.54 -4.50
CA ILE A 92 -16.94 7.15 -5.17
C ILE A 92 -16.66 7.37 -6.66
N ALA A 93 -15.45 7.81 -7.00
CA ALA A 93 -15.04 8.02 -8.39
C ALA A 93 -14.75 6.71 -9.15
N GLY A 94 -14.82 5.55 -8.50
CA GLY A 94 -14.51 4.26 -9.12
C GLY A 94 -13.04 4.14 -9.58
N SER A 95 -12.12 4.72 -8.81
CA SER A 95 -10.69 4.74 -9.17
C SER A 95 -10.15 3.31 -9.26
N PRO A 96 -9.54 2.91 -10.40
CA PRO A 96 -8.93 1.58 -10.56
C PRO A 96 -7.68 1.39 -9.68
N TRP A 97 -7.23 2.45 -9.01
CA TRP A 97 -6.05 2.46 -8.15
C TRP A 97 -6.38 2.36 -6.66
N PHE A 98 -7.65 2.55 -6.26
CA PHE A 98 -8.04 2.55 -4.84
C PHE A 98 -7.88 1.17 -4.19
N TYR A 99 -8.30 0.10 -4.88
CA TYR A 99 -8.11 -1.29 -4.48
C TYR A 99 -7.17 -2.04 -5.42
N LYS A 100 -5.92 -1.58 -5.51
CA LYS A 100 -4.92 -2.22 -6.36
C LYS A 100 -3.86 -2.98 -5.57
N GLY A 101 -3.95 -4.31 -5.61
CA GLY A 101 -2.82 -5.19 -5.28
C GLY A 101 -1.81 -5.21 -6.42
N TRP A 102 -0.61 -4.65 -6.20
CA TRP A 102 0.48 -4.72 -7.15
C TRP A 102 1.31 -5.98 -6.92
N TYR A 103 1.27 -6.93 -7.85
CA TYR A 103 2.03 -8.19 -7.77
C TYR A 103 3.23 -8.22 -8.73
N VAL A 104 3.40 -7.15 -9.51
CA VAL A 104 4.41 -7.03 -10.57
C VAL A 104 5.48 -6.02 -10.15
N ASP A 105 6.74 -6.38 -10.37
CA ASP A 105 7.85 -5.44 -10.24
C ASP A 105 7.94 -4.52 -11.46
N LEU A 106 7.69 -3.23 -11.27
CA LEU A 106 7.81 -2.23 -12.33
C LEU A 106 9.24 -1.67 -12.45
N ALA A 107 10.16 -2.06 -11.56
CA ALA A 107 11.56 -1.69 -11.69
C ALA A 107 12.23 -2.49 -12.81
N TYR A 108 12.99 -1.79 -13.66
CA TYR A 108 13.85 -2.42 -14.64
C TYR A 108 15.06 -3.01 -13.93
N VAL A 109 15.03 -4.31 -13.65
CA VAL A 109 16.09 -5.00 -12.91
C VAL A 109 16.56 -6.18 -13.75
N ARG A 110 17.87 -6.18 -14.09
CA ARG A 110 18.53 -7.25 -14.85
C ARG A 110 17.93 -7.52 -16.24
N GLY A 111 17.54 -6.46 -16.96
CA GLY A 111 17.07 -6.57 -18.35
C GLY A 111 15.63 -7.05 -18.53
N ASP A 112 14.90 -7.29 -17.43
CA ASP A 112 13.49 -7.70 -17.45
C ASP A 112 12.62 -6.60 -16.83
N PHE A 113 11.52 -6.28 -17.53
CA PHE A 113 10.52 -5.31 -17.11
C PHE A 113 9.24 -6.08 -16.78
N ARG A 114 8.61 -5.79 -15.64
CA ARG A 114 7.38 -6.46 -15.19
C ARG A 114 7.56 -7.90 -14.73
N ARG A 115 8.50 -8.15 -13.81
CA ARG A 115 8.65 -9.47 -13.18
C ARG A 115 7.44 -9.78 -12.30
N THR A 116 6.77 -10.90 -12.59
CA THR A 116 5.56 -11.32 -11.87
C THR A 116 5.80 -12.40 -10.82
N CYS A 117 7.01 -12.98 -10.79
CA CYS A 117 7.38 -14.09 -9.89
C CYS A 117 6.42 -15.28 -9.99
N GLY A 118 6.01 -15.60 -11.22
CA GLY A 118 5.09 -16.72 -11.49
C GLY A 118 3.61 -16.41 -11.19
N ARG A 119 3.26 -15.17 -10.82
CA ARG A 119 1.86 -14.79 -10.57
C ARG A 119 1.19 -14.17 -11.80
N THR A 120 -0.12 -14.36 -11.87
CA THR A 120 -1.01 -13.71 -12.86
C THR A 120 -2.00 -12.75 -12.21
N HIS A 121 -2.09 -12.74 -10.87
CA HIS A 121 -3.01 -11.89 -10.11
C HIS A 121 -2.50 -11.64 -8.67
N PRO A 122 -3.03 -10.59 -7.99
CA PRO A 122 -2.64 -10.27 -6.61
C PRO A 122 -3.42 -11.03 -5.54
N TRP A 123 -4.46 -11.79 -5.91
CA TRP A 123 -5.26 -12.55 -4.94
C TRP A 123 -4.45 -13.68 -4.31
N LEU A 124 -4.58 -13.85 -3.01
CA LEU A 124 -4.02 -14.98 -2.27
C LEU A 124 -5.05 -16.11 -2.23
N THR A 125 -4.57 -17.35 -2.31
CA THR A 125 -5.38 -18.53 -1.99
C THR A 125 -5.58 -18.65 -0.47
N GLN A 126 -6.57 -19.44 -0.04
CA GLN A 126 -6.74 -19.78 1.38
C GLN A 126 -5.45 -20.34 2.00
N LYS A 127 -4.73 -21.18 1.25
CA LYS A 127 -3.46 -21.78 1.70
C LYS A 127 -2.39 -20.71 1.91
N GLU A 128 -2.24 -19.76 0.97
CA GLU A 128 -1.30 -18.65 1.10
C GLU A 128 -1.70 -17.70 2.24
N PHE A 129 -2.99 -17.43 2.43
CA PHE A 129 -3.45 -16.56 3.52
C PHE A 129 -3.28 -17.21 4.89
N THR A 130 -3.56 -18.51 5.04
CA THR A 130 -3.26 -19.27 6.27
C THR A 130 -1.75 -19.34 6.54
N ASP A 131 -0.92 -19.42 5.50
CA ASP A 131 0.54 -19.39 5.65
C ASP A 131 1.04 -18.06 6.25
N LEU A 132 0.38 -16.92 5.97
CA LEU A 132 0.67 -15.65 6.65
C LEU A 132 0.43 -15.73 8.17
N LEU A 133 -0.61 -16.43 8.61
CA LEU A 133 -0.88 -16.63 10.05
C LEU A 133 0.19 -17.52 10.69
N ASN A 134 0.62 -18.57 10.01
CA ASN A 134 1.72 -19.41 10.49
C ASN A 134 3.05 -18.63 10.53
N ALA A 135 3.31 -17.80 9.53
CA ALA A 135 4.45 -16.88 9.50
C ALA A 135 4.40 -15.87 10.65
N TRP A 136 3.22 -15.34 10.99
CA TRP A 136 3.04 -14.48 12.15
C TRP A 136 3.42 -15.18 13.47
N VAL A 137 3.03 -16.45 13.66
CA VAL A 137 3.43 -17.23 14.84
C VAL A 137 4.95 -17.39 14.91
N VAL A 138 5.59 -17.78 13.80
CA VAL A 138 7.05 -17.95 13.76
C VAL A 138 7.77 -16.62 13.97
N TYR A 139 7.30 -15.54 13.35
CA TYR A 139 7.93 -14.24 13.48
C TYR A 139 7.83 -13.65 14.89
N THR A 140 6.71 -13.88 15.57
CA THR A 140 6.49 -13.35 16.93
C THR A 140 7.19 -14.18 18.00
N LYS A 141 7.20 -15.50 17.87
CA LYS A 141 7.68 -16.42 18.92
C LYS A 141 9.01 -17.11 18.63
N GLY A 142 9.46 -17.11 17.39
CA GLY A 142 10.67 -17.79 16.96
C GLY A 142 11.95 -17.03 17.30
N THR A 143 13.09 -17.73 17.18
CA THR A 143 14.43 -17.15 17.32
C THR A 143 14.79 -16.24 16.13
N SER A 144 15.81 -15.40 16.25
CA SER A 144 16.27 -14.54 15.14
C SER A 144 16.58 -15.31 13.85
N THR A 145 17.11 -16.53 13.98
CA THR A 145 17.39 -17.44 12.85
C THR A 145 16.12 -17.96 12.19
N GLU A 146 15.04 -18.17 12.95
CA GLU A 146 13.76 -18.59 12.38
C GLU A 146 13.06 -17.41 11.69
N LYS A 147 13.14 -16.22 12.30
CA LYS A 147 12.57 -14.99 11.73
C LYS A 147 13.20 -14.65 10.37
N SER A 148 14.50 -14.89 10.19
CA SER A 148 15.19 -14.61 8.92
C SER A 148 14.73 -15.50 7.76
N ARG A 149 14.10 -16.64 8.05
CA ARG A 149 13.48 -17.54 7.06
C ARG A 149 12.00 -17.23 6.80
N VAL A 150 11.43 -16.21 7.46
CA VAL A 150 10.12 -15.65 7.13
C VAL A 150 10.26 -14.70 5.95
N SER A 151 10.37 -15.27 4.76
CA SER A 151 10.47 -14.57 3.48
C SER A 151 9.59 -15.24 2.42
N PRO A 152 9.33 -14.62 1.25
CA PRO A 152 8.45 -15.20 0.23
C PRO A 152 9.00 -16.52 -0.33
N VAL A 153 8.12 -17.45 -0.70
CA VAL A 153 8.50 -18.78 -1.21
C VAL A 153 9.01 -18.76 -2.66
N ASP A 154 8.77 -17.69 -3.39
CA ASP A 154 9.20 -17.47 -4.77
C ASP A 154 10.69 -17.09 -4.86
N THR A 155 11.56 -17.99 -4.41
CA THR A 155 13.03 -17.79 -4.36
C THR A 155 13.65 -17.48 -5.71
N ALA A 156 13.03 -17.87 -6.83
CA ALA A 156 13.45 -17.44 -8.17
C ALA A 156 13.46 -15.90 -8.33
N CYS A 157 12.66 -15.17 -7.54
CA CYS A 157 12.57 -13.72 -7.60
C CYS A 157 13.45 -12.97 -6.59
N TRP A 158 13.80 -13.61 -5.47
CA TRP A 158 14.43 -12.95 -4.33
C TRP A 158 15.69 -13.65 -3.81
N GLY A 159 15.92 -14.90 -4.20
CA GLY A 159 16.89 -15.79 -3.58
C GLY A 159 16.48 -16.20 -2.16
N GLY A 160 17.44 -16.76 -1.42
CA GLY A 160 17.29 -17.11 0.00
C GLY A 160 16.81 -18.53 0.27
N ASP A 161 16.70 -18.86 1.57
CA ASP A 161 16.24 -20.14 2.10
C ASP A 161 14.99 -19.94 2.99
N PRO A 162 13.83 -19.57 2.41
CA PRO A 162 12.59 -19.43 3.15
C PRO A 162 12.10 -20.80 3.62
N TYR A 163 11.30 -20.79 4.69
CA TYR A 163 10.45 -21.95 4.96
C TYR A 163 9.46 -22.17 3.80
N SER A 164 9.33 -23.41 3.31
CA SER A 164 8.16 -23.81 2.54
C SER A 164 6.88 -23.64 3.38
N ILE A 165 5.71 -23.64 2.73
CA ILE A 165 4.42 -23.52 3.46
C ILE A 165 4.27 -24.63 4.51
N SER A 166 4.70 -25.86 4.19
CA SER A 166 4.67 -26.99 5.13
C SER A 166 5.65 -26.82 6.28
N GLU A 167 6.86 -26.34 6.03
CA GLU A 167 7.84 -26.11 7.10
C GLU A 167 7.42 -24.95 8.01
N MET A 168 6.88 -23.86 7.44
CA MET A 168 6.35 -22.71 8.19
C MET A 168 5.26 -23.16 9.15
N LYS A 169 4.32 -23.97 8.65
CA LYS A 169 3.25 -24.59 9.45
C LYS A 169 3.81 -25.48 10.56
N SER A 170 4.73 -26.39 10.22
CA SER A 170 5.34 -27.29 11.21
C SER A 170 6.09 -26.51 12.29
N ARG A 171 6.81 -25.44 11.92
CA ARG A 171 7.52 -24.58 12.87
C ARG A 171 6.55 -23.79 13.75
N ALA A 172 5.49 -23.21 13.17
CA ALA A 172 4.44 -22.56 13.95
C ALA A 172 3.81 -23.52 14.97
N ASN A 173 3.60 -24.78 14.59
CA ASN A 173 3.07 -25.80 15.49
C ASN A 173 3.97 -26.04 16.71
N GLN A 174 5.29 -26.07 16.51
CA GLN A 174 6.28 -26.19 17.58
C GLN A 174 6.35 -24.95 18.49
N LEU A 175 5.92 -23.78 18.00
CA LEU A 175 5.98 -22.49 18.71
C LEU A 175 4.65 -22.08 19.36
N GLY A 176 3.66 -22.98 19.42
CA GLY A 176 2.39 -22.72 20.12
C GLY A 176 1.13 -22.95 19.28
N GLY A 177 1.28 -23.53 18.08
CA GLY A 177 0.17 -24.02 17.27
C GLY A 177 0.19 -23.47 15.86
N SER A 178 -0.27 -24.30 14.92
CA SER A 178 -0.41 -23.93 13.51
C SER A 178 -1.86 -23.78 13.10
N TYR A 179 -2.12 -22.90 12.14
CA TYR A 179 -3.43 -22.67 11.56
C TYR A 179 -3.59 -23.46 10.26
N ASN A 180 -4.82 -23.92 10.01
CA ASN A 180 -5.20 -24.62 8.78
C ASN A 180 -6.19 -23.80 7.95
N ASN A 181 -7.09 -23.07 8.61
CA ASN A 181 -8.18 -22.37 7.95
C ASN A 181 -8.45 -21.01 8.57
N VAL A 182 -8.77 -20.04 7.72
CA VAL A 182 -9.37 -18.77 8.10
C VAL A 182 -10.80 -18.72 7.56
N TYR A 183 -11.78 -18.56 8.45
CA TYR A 183 -13.19 -18.50 8.09
C TYR A 183 -13.64 -17.05 7.81
N ALA A 184 -13.20 -16.11 8.63
CA ALA A 184 -13.59 -14.71 8.52
C ALA A 184 -12.41 -13.77 8.81
N VAL A 185 -12.49 -12.59 8.19
CA VAL A 185 -11.54 -11.49 8.38
C VAL A 185 -12.37 -10.23 8.55
N ALA A 186 -12.06 -9.42 9.57
CA ALA A 186 -12.62 -8.09 9.75
C ALA A 186 -11.48 -7.12 10.05
N VAL A 187 -11.54 -5.92 9.48
CA VAL A 187 -10.50 -4.92 9.63
C VAL A 187 -11.06 -3.73 10.39
N SER A 188 -10.28 -3.20 11.33
CA SER A 188 -10.60 -1.96 12.05
C SER A 188 -9.58 -0.89 11.71
N TYR A 189 -10.04 0.35 11.71
CA TYR A 189 -9.22 1.51 11.36
C TYR A 189 -9.13 2.47 12.55
N SER A 190 -7.96 3.06 12.74
CA SER A 190 -7.73 4.13 13.71
C SER A 190 -8.16 5.47 13.13
N ASN A 191 -8.60 6.41 13.97
CA ASN A 191 -8.87 7.79 13.55
C ASN A 191 -7.64 8.50 12.98
N GLY A 192 -6.43 8.00 13.25
CA GLY A 192 -5.17 8.52 12.72
C GLY A 192 -4.81 8.09 11.30
N GLY A 193 -5.74 7.47 10.56
CA GLY A 193 -5.51 7.15 9.14
C GLY A 193 -4.65 5.93 8.90
N PHE A 194 -4.81 4.90 9.73
CA PHE A 194 -4.14 3.62 9.56
C PHE A 194 -5.06 2.48 9.99
N THR A 195 -4.77 1.28 9.50
CA THR A 195 -5.43 0.06 9.93
C THR A 195 -4.94 -0.33 11.31
N SER A 196 -5.82 -0.35 12.30
CA SER A 196 -5.45 -0.60 13.70
C SER A 196 -5.36 -2.08 14.00
N SER A 197 -6.25 -2.90 13.43
CA SER A 197 -6.27 -4.34 13.71
C SER A 197 -6.93 -5.14 12.62
N VAL A 198 -6.48 -6.38 12.47
CA VAL A 198 -7.06 -7.42 11.62
C VAL A 198 -7.57 -8.54 12.53
N ALA A 199 -8.89 -8.61 12.70
CA ALA A 199 -9.57 -9.67 13.43
C ALA A 199 -9.83 -10.87 12.52
N LEU A 200 -9.48 -12.05 13.01
CA LEU A 200 -9.48 -13.31 12.28
C LEU A 200 -10.30 -14.33 13.06
N SER A 201 -11.16 -15.07 12.35
CA SER A 201 -11.78 -16.30 12.86
C SER A 201 -11.17 -17.49 12.15
N THR A 202 -10.66 -18.45 12.91
CA THR A 202 -9.84 -19.56 12.42
C THR A 202 -10.24 -20.89 13.04
N ASP A 203 -9.63 -21.98 12.58
CA ASP A 203 -9.76 -23.32 13.17
C ASP A 203 -9.24 -23.43 14.62
N ARG A 204 -8.61 -22.37 15.15
CA ARG A 204 -8.14 -22.26 16.54
C ARG A 204 -8.85 -21.18 17.33
N GLY A 205 -10.02 -20.74 16.86
CA GLY A 205 -10.79 -19.66 17.47
C GLY A 205 -10.50 -18.30 16.84
N SER A 206 -10.98 -17.25 17.51
CA SER A 206 -10.89 -15.87 17.03
C SER A 206 -9.84 -15.08 17.79
N PHE A 207 -9.10 -14.24 17.07
CA PHE A 207 -8.08 -13.35 17.63
C PHE A 207 -7.88 -12.13 16.73
N ALA A 208 -7.14 -11.14 17.19
CA ALA A 208 -6.78 -9.97 16.40
C ALA A 208 -5.26 -9.80 16.34
N ILE A 209 -4.77 -9.43 15.15
CA ILE A 209 -3.39 -8.99 14.94
C ILE A 209 -3.40 -7.47 14.81
N ASP A 210 -2.47 -6.81 15.49
CA ASP A 210 -2.19 -5.38 15.30
C ASP A 210 -1.92 -5.07 13.82
N GLY A 211 -2.46 -3.97 13.30
CA GLY A 211 -2.41 -3.66 11.87
C GLY A 211 -1.00 -3.46 11.31
N PRO A 212 -0.13 -2.63 11.93
CA PRO A 212 1.29 -2.56 11.60
C PRO A 212 1.98 -3.92 11.60
N THR A 213 1.75 -4.74 12.64
CA THR A 213 2.31 -6.09 12.72
C THR A 213 1.84 -6.96 11.54
N PHE A 214 0.54 -6.96 11.24
CA PHE A 214 -0.02 -7.71 10.11
C PHE A 214 0.61 -7.26 8.79
N LYS A 215 0.72 -5.95 8.57
CA LYS A 215 1.35 -5.37 7.38
C LYS A 215 2.80 -5.83 7.22
N ASP A 216 3.57 -5.86 8.31
CA ASP A 216 4.97 -6.27 8.25
C ASP A 216 5.10 -7.77 7.94
N ILE A 217 4.32 -8.63 8.59
CA ILE A 217 4.27 -10.07 8.26
C ILE A 217 3.83 -10.28 6.81
N PHE A 218 2.79 -9.58 6.38
CA PHE A 218 2.30 -9.65 5.02
C PHE A 218 3.41 -9.28 4.04
N ASN A 219 4.11 -8.16 4.25
CA ASN A 219 5.18 -7.72 3.36
C ASN A 219 6.42 -8.61 3.40
N LEU A 220 6.68 -9.29 4.52
CA LEU A 220 7.76 -10.27 4.62
C LEU A 220 7.44 -11.56 3.90
N ARG A 221 6.19 -12.03 3.94
CA ARG A 221 5.84 -13.39 3.51
C ARG A 221 5.02 -13.47 2.22
N ALA A 222 4.31 -12.41 1.84
CA ALA A 222 3.44 -12.44 0.67
C ALA A 222 4.23 -12.81 -0.59
N PRO A 223 3.66 -13.68 -1.45
CA PRO A 223 4.32 -14.13 -2.67
C PRO A 223 4.49 -12.99 -3.68
N ALA A 224 5.46 -13.14 -4.56
CA ALA A 224 5.81 -12.16 -5.58
C ALA A 224 6.16 -10.80 -4.95
N ARG A 225 5.62 -9.73 -5.52
CA ARG A 225 5.87 -8.34 -5.08
C ARG A 225 4.64 -7.73 -4.42
N ILE A 226 3.68 -8.58 -4.03
CA ILE A 226 2.46 -8.15 -3.36
C ILE A 226 2.84 -7.53 -2.03
N SER A 227 2.46 -6.28 -1.84
CA SER A 227 2.84 -5.51 -0.66
C SER A 227 1.77 -4.51 -0.27
N ILE A 228 1.60 -4.36 1.03
CA ILE A 228 0.85 -3.29 1.66
C ILE A 228 1.81 -2.10 1.84
N ARG A 229 1.59 -1.05 1.05
CA ARG A 229 2.47 0.14 1.04
C ARG A 229 2.01 1.25 1.98
N SER A 230 0.70 1.35 2.20
CA SER A 230 0.09 2.37 3.06
C SER A 230 -0.14 1.82 4.47
N PRO A 231 -0.06 2.66 5.52
CA PRO A 231 -0.55 2.32 6.86
C PRO A 231 -2.06 2.01 6.89
N LEU A 232 -2.84 2.59 5.99
CA LEU A 232 -4.28 2.33 5.83
C LEU A 232 -4.51 1.34 4.70
N PHE A 233 -5.08 0.17 5.02
CA PHE A 233 -5.34 -0.91 4.07
C PHE A 233 -6.58 -1.70 4.46
N ASN A 234 -7.27 -2.26 3.46
CA ASN A 234 -8.34 -3.23 3.68
C ASN A 234 -7.92 -4.64 3.24
N ILE A 235 -8.71 -5.64 3.61
CA ILE A 235 -8.60 -7.02 3.11
C ILE A 235 -9.88 -7.35 2.34
N GLU A 236 -9.73 -7.59 1.05
CA GLU A 236 -10.84 -7.93 0.14
C GLU A 236 -10.84 -9.42 -0.17
N LYS A 237 -12.03 -9.97 -0.49
CA LYS A 237 -12.23 -11.36 -0.91
C LYS A 237 -12.85 -11.39 -2.30
N LYS A 238 -12.50 -12.41 -3.09
CA LYS A 238 -13.03 -12.67 -4.44
C LYS A 238 -13.75 -14.01 -4.45
#